data_AF-A0A920SHU5-F1
#
_entry.id   AF-A0A920SHU5-F1
#
_cell.length_a   1.000
_cell.length_b   1.000
_cell.length_c   1.000
_cell.angle_alpha   90.00
_cell.angle_beta   90.00
_cell.angle_gamma   90.00
#
_symmetry.space_group_name_H-M   'P 1'
#
loop_
_entity.id
_entity.type
_entity.pdbx_description
1 polymer ?
#
loop_
_entity_poly.entity_id
_entity_poly.type
_entity_poly.pdbx_seq_one_letter_code
_entity_poly.pdbx_strand_id
1 'polypeptide(L)'
;MVIGAGGVGLNVIQAASLAGASRVYCRGPWASKERMALEFGATDFVLADGDDFDSVAAVQQLSGGGVDHSFEVVGSTKLLATAYL
;
A
#
# COMPACT_ATOMS: atom_id res chain seq x y z
N MET A 1 2.93 4.33 1.74
CA MET A 1 2.05 3.35 1.09
C MET A 1 2.88 2.32 0.37
N VAL A 2 2.50 1.05 0.42
CA VAL A 2 3.13 -0.04 -0.32
C VAL A 2 2.16 -0.53 -1.39
N ILE A 3 2.57 -0.49 -2.65
CA ILE A 3 1.78 -0.91 -3.81
C ILE A 3 2.23 -2.33 -4.18
N GLY A 4 1.40 -3.31 -3.84
CA GLY A 4 1.66 -4.73 -4.04
C GLY A 4 1.88 -5.49 -2.73
N ALA A 5 1.19 -6.62 -2.58
CA ALA A 5 1.27 -7.53 -1.43
C ALA A 5 1.90 -8.88 -1.81
N GLY A 6 2.92 -8.85 -2.66
CA GLY A 6 3.79 -10.00 -2.95
C GLY A 6 4.92 -10.12 -1.91
N GLY A 7 5.84 -11.07 -2.10
CA GLY A 7 6.94 -11.28 -1.13
C GLY A 7 7.78 -10.04 -0.85
N VAL A 8 8.06 -9.23 -1.88
CA VAL A 8 8.77 -7.95 -1.72
C VAL A 8 7.95 -6.96 -0.90
N GLY A 9 6.69 -6.72 -1.28
CA GLY A 9 5.83 -5.77 -0.58
C GLY A 9 5.56 -6.14 0.87
N LEU A 10 5.37 -7.42 1.16
CA LEU A 10 5.23 -7.91 2.53
C LEU A 10 6.47 -7.61 3.38
N ASN A 11 7.67 -7.79 2.83
CA ASN A 11 8.90 -7.42 3.54
C ASN A 11 9.07 -5.91 3.70
N VAL A 12 8.65 -5.10 2.72
CA VAL A 12 8.62 -3.63 2.85
C VAL A 12 7.64 -3.20 3.96
N ILE A 13 6.46 -3.81 4.03
CA ILE A 13 5.47 -3.56 5.09
C ILE A 13 6.07 -3.88 6.46
N GLN A 14 6.67 -5.06 6.63
CA GLN A 14 7.35 -5.43 7.88
C GLN A 14 8.46 -4.45 8.23
N ALA A 15 9.30 -4.08 7.27
CA ALA A 15 10.40 -3.15 7.50
C ALA A 15 9.88 -1.77 7.94
N ALA A 16 8.82 -1.26 7.33
CA ALA A 16 8.20 0.00 7.71
C ALA A 16 7.63 -0.05 9.14
N SER A 17 6.92 -1.13 9.48
CA SER A 17 6.39 -1.36 10.82
C SER A 17 7.51 -1.42 11.87
N LEU A 18 8.57 -2.20 11.61
CA LEU A 18 9.74 -2.32 12.49
C LEU A 18 10.55 -1.01 12.61
N ALA A 19 10.54 -0.18 11.58
CA ALA A 19 11.16 1.15 11.59
C ALA A 19 10.34 2.18 12.37
N GLY A 20 9.15 1.83 12.87
CA GLY A 20 8.30 2.70 13.69
C GLY A 20 7.33 3.56 12.89
N ALA A 21 6.98 3.17 11.65
CA ALA A 21 5.91 3.84 10.91
C ALA A 21 4.58 3.75 11.68
N SER A 22 3.94 4.88 11.93
CA SER A 22 2.66 4.95 12.66
C SER A 22 1.46 4.45 11.85
N ARG A 23 1.53 4.57 10.52
CA ARG A 23 0.54 4.07 9.56
C ARG A 23 1.24 3.43 8.36
N VAL A 24 0.76 2.26 7.96
CA VAL A 24 1.29 1.52 6.80
C VAL A 24 0.11 1.07 5.94
N TYR A 25 -0.17 1.85 4.88
CA TYR A 25 -1.17 1.51 3.89
C TYR A 25 -0.62 0.52 2.87
N CYS A 26 -1.29 -0.62 2.67
CA CYS A 26 -1.00 -1.59 1.62
C CYS A 26 -2.10 -1.53 0.54
N ARG A 27 -1.73 -1.40 -0.73
CA ARG A 27 -2.68 -1.38 -1.86
C ARG A 27 -2.48 -2.58 -2.76
N GLY A 28 -3.57 -3.25 -3.15
CA GLY A 28 -3.52 -4.36 -4.10
C GLY A 28 -4.90 -4.74 -4.66
N PRO A 29 -4.97 -5.46 -5.80
CA PRO A 29 -6.24 -5.77 -6.46
C PRO A 29 -6.92 -7.05 -5.94
N TRP A 30 -6.32 -7.76 -4.99
CA TRP A 30 -6.86 -9.02 -4.46
C TRP A 30 -7.14 -8.93 -2.97
N ALA A 31 -8.42 -8.96 -2.59
CA ALA A 31 -8.86 -8.95 -1.20
C ALA A 31 -8.26 -10.10 -0.38
N SER A 32 -7.97 -11.25 -1.01
CA SER A 32 -7.31 -12.39 -0.36
C SER A 32 -5.93 -12.08 0.22
N LYS A 33 -5.30 -10.96 -0.16
CA LYS A 33 -4.00 -10.52 0.36
C LYS A 33 -4.10 -9.66 1.62
N GLU A 34 -5.27 -9.15 1.95
CA GLU A 34 -5.49 -8.23 3.08
C GLU A 34 -4.97 -8.82 4.40
N ARG A 35 -5.44 -10.01 4.75
CA ARG A 35 -5.07 -10.68 6.00
C ARG A 35 -3.55 -10.77 6.17
N MET A 36 -2.85 -11.19 5.13
CA MET A 36 -1.40 -11.36 5.17
C MET A 36 -0.67 -10.01 5.27
N ALA A 37 -1.16 -8.97 4.59
CA ALA A 37 -0.59 -7.64 4.71
C ALA A 37 -0.71 -7.10 6.14
N LEU A 38 -1.87 -7.28 6.78
CA LEU A 38 -2.10 -6.89 8.17
C LEU A 38 -1.22 -7.68 9.14
N GLU A 39 -1.10 -8.99 8.96
CA GLU A 39 -0.19 -9.84 9.77
C GLU A 39 1.28 -9.39 9.66
N PHE A 40 1.68 -8.82 8.52
CA PHE A 40 3.05 -8.32 8.29
C PHE A 40 3.24 -6.87 8.76
N GLY A 41 2.22 -6.21 9.32
CA GLY A 41 2.34 -4.89 9.92
C GLY A 41 1.73 -3.75 9.09
N ALA A 42 0.93 -4.05 8.06
CA ALA A 42 0.07 -3.04 7.47
C ALA A 42 -1.01 -2.62 8.49
N THR A 43 -1.33 -1.34 8.54
CA THR A 43 -2.44 -0.82 9.36
C THR A 43 -3.75 -0.81 8.60
N ASP A 44 -3.68 -0.67 7.28
CA ASP A 44 -4.83 -0.52 6.40
C ASP A 44 -4.55 -1.26 5.09
N PHE A 45 -5.55 -1.94 4.55
CA PHE A 45 -5.50 -2.53 3.20
C PHE A 45 -6.50 -1.82 2.29
N VAL A 46 -6.00 -1.27 1.20
CA VAL A 46 -6.78 -0.59 0.17
C VAL A 46 -6.94 -1.53 -1.02
N LEU A 47 -8.13 -2.11 -1.15
CA LEU A 47 -8.49 -2.91 -2.30
C LEU A 47 -8.62 -2.00 -3.53
N ALA A 48 -7.75 -2.21 -4.52
CA ALA A 48 -7.86 -1.55 -5.80
C ALA A 48 -8.87 -2.31 -6.67
N ASP A 49 -10.14 -1.92 -6.55
CA ASP A 49 -11.24 -2.55 -7.29
C ASP A 49 -11.34 -1.99 -8.71
N GLY A 50 -10.63 -2.64 -9.64
CA GLY A 50 -10.59 -2.22 -11.04
C GLY A 50 -9.67 -1.03 -11.33
N ASP A 51 -9.63 -0.64 -12.60
CA ASP A 51 -8.73 0.42 -13.11
C ASP A 51 -9.21 1.84 -12.77
N ASP A 52 -10.51 2.02 -12.51
CA ASP A 52 -11.12 3.33 -12.22
C ASP A 52 -11.06 3.72 -10.73
N PHE A 53 -10.64 2.79 -9.85
CA PHE A 53 -10.55 3.08 -8.42
C PHE A 53 -9.32 3.93 -8.09
N ASP A 54 -9.57 5.16 -7.63
CA ASP A 54 -8.52 6.07 -7.21
C ASP A 54 -8.01 5.75 -5.80
N SER A 55 -7.07 4.80 -5.74
CA SER A 55 -6.40 4.44 -4.50
C SER A 55 -5.55 5.57 -3.89
N VAL A 56 -5.13 6.56 -4.68
CA VAL A 56 -4.37 7.72 -4.18
C VAL A 56 -5.29 8.61 -3.36
N ALA A 57 -6.44 8.98 -3.92
CA ALA A 57 -7.46 9.77 -3.22
C ALA A 57 -7.96 9.06 -1.95
N ALA A 58 -8.19 7.74 -2.02
CA ALA A 58 -8.60 6.96 -0.85
C ALA A 58 -7.57 7.03 0.28
N VAL A 59 -6.28 6.88 -0.03
CA VAL A 59 -5.21 6.99 0.98
C VAL A 59 -5.07 8.42 1.49
N GLN A 60 -5.16 9.43 0.63
CA GLN A 60 -5.14 10.85 1.05
C GLN A 60 -6.27 11.15 2.05
N GLN A 61 -7.47 10.64 1.82
CA GLN A 61 -8.60 10.79 2.73
C GLN A 61 -8.37 10.08 4.07
N LEU A 62 -7.82 8.85 4.06
CA LEU A 62 -7.53 8.07 5.26
C LEU A 62 -6.36 8.62 6.10
N SER A 63 -5.42 9.31 5.45
CA SER A 63 -4.22 9.86 6.07
C SER A 63 -4.32 11.35 6.42
N GLY A 64 -5.30 12.07 5.85
CA GLY A 64 -5.44 13.51 6.01
C GLY A 64 -4.47 14.34 5.16
N GLY A 65 -3.89 13.77 4.10
CA GLY A 65 -3.03 14.52 3.17
C GLY A 65 -2.02 13.70 2.34
N GLY A 66 -1.84 12.42 2.64
CA GLY A 66 -0.93 11.53 1.91
C GLY A 66 -0.02 10.73 2.83
N VAL A 67 1.14 10.29 2.31
CA VAL A 67 2.11 9.48 3.04
C VAL A 67 3.51 10.06 2.85
N ASP A 68 4.36 9.91 3.85
CA ASP A 68 5.75 10.38 3.79
C ASP A 68 6.61 9.56 2.82
N HIS A 69 6.31 8.26 2.71
CA HIS A 69 7.04 7.31 1.87
C HIS A 69 6.11 6.38 1.11
N SER A 70 6.36 6.21 -0.19
CA SER A 70 5.60 5.32 -1.06
C SER A 70 6.53 4.37 -1.82
N PHE A 71 6.10 3.13 -1.99
CA PHE A 71 6.89 2.06 -2.60
C PHE A 71 6.07 1.33 -3.67
N GLU A 72 6.47 1.45 -4.93
CA GLU A 72 5.98 0.60 -6.02
C GLU A 72 6.83 -0.68 -6.04
N VAL A 73 6.21 -1.83 -5.82
CA VAL A 73 6.90 -3.13 -5.71
C VAL A 73 6.21 -4.24 -6.49
N VAL A 74 5.34 -3.88 -7.44
CA VAL A 74 4.79 -4.77 -8.46
C VAL A 74 5.72 -4.80 -9.68
N GLY A 75 6.45 -3.73 -9.95
CA GLY A 75 7.28 -3.55 -11.15
C GLY A 75 6.46 -3.10 -12.36
N SER A 76 5.34 -2.42 -12.13
CA SER A 76 4.43 -1.96 -13.19
C SER A 76 4.60 -0.49 -13.46
N THR A 77 4.99 -0.13 -14.69
CA THR A 77 5.09 1.27 -15.11
C THR A 77 3.75 2.01 -15.02
N LYS A 78 2.63 1.30 -15.19
CA LYS A 78 1.28 1.86 -15.01
C LYS A 78 1.02 2.28 -13.56
N LEU A 79 1.59 1.58 -12.59
CA LEU A 79 1.39 1.82 -11.17
C LEU A 79 2.41 2.79 -10.57
N LEU A 80 3.46 3.16 -11.31
CA LEU A 80 4.44 4.15 -10.84
C LEU A 80 3.75 5.47 -10.50
N ALA A 81 2.76 5.90 -11.27
CA ALA A 81 1.99 7.11 -10.99
C ALA A 81 1.31 7.06 -9.61
N THR A 82 0.78 5.90 -9.20
CA THR A 82 0.17 5.68 -7.87
C THR A 82 1.19 5.85 -6.72
N ALA A 83 2.49 5.73 -6.99
CA ALA A 83 3.53 5.93 -5.99
C ALA A 83 3.79 7.42 -5.70
N TYR A 84 3.43 8.31 -6.62
CA TYR A 84 3.55 9.75 -6.46
C TYR A 84 2.21 10.29 -5.95
N LEU A 85 2.13 10.54 -4.64
CA LEU A 85 1.00 11.24 -4.01
C LEU A 85 1.10 12.75 -4.20
#